data_AF-A0A0S8BYX0-F1
#
_entry.id   AF-A0A0S8BYX0-F1
#
_cell.length_a   1.000
_cell.length_b   1.000
_cell.length_c   1.000
_cell.angle_alpha   90.00
_cell.angle_beta   90.00
_cell.angle_gamma   90.00
#
_symmetry.space_group_name_H-M   'P 1'
#
loop_
_entity.id
_entity.type
_entity.pdbx_description
1 polymer ?
#
loop_
_entity_poly.entity_id
_entity_poly.type
_entity_poly.pdbx_seq_one_letter_code
_entity_poly.pdbx_strand_id
1 'polypeptide(L)'
;MRGVACFLGVLALSAGCVLEDKPIDPDLDGGVEAGPCGVCPASKPICNEEMECVECTQGEDAYCTERMLVCNTETFECVACLTDAQCTTASAARCDGERFECTECDDNAQCSGIDQLPSNANVCDEGLCVDCTPVFEADTCPEGKSCDPRTRQCTSTDVGSLDVCEACVADSECGLDGAPSEEHRCVPMFYKGEPFPEDEQTGFCLKTFAPGECAQPYAIRISDRESLSDPELGAYCGIVEALATCPTVRALDGNDTCPSGEDTDCPLYGLCRSVGGLPLRCTYRCTDETQCDQAPNPGSTCGSSGSGNEDYCGG
;
A
#
# COMPACT_ATOMS: atom_id res chain seq x y z
N MET A 1 -45.16 10.08 -43.39
CA MET A 1 -43.98 10.81 -43.93
C MET A 1 -42.94 9.75 -44.26
N ARG A 2 -42.76 9.43 -45.56
CA ARG A 2 -41.50 9.64 -46.32
C ARG A 2 -40.27 9.22 -45.49
N GLY A 3 -39.52 8.14 -45.74
CA GLY A 3 -39.41 7.23 -46.87
C GLY A 3 -37.94 7.07 -47.29
N VAL A 4 -37.55 5.85 -47.68
CA VAL A 4 -36.48 5.50 -48.65
C VAL A 4 -35.03 5.60 -48.13
N ALA A 5 -34.05 4.80 -48.55
CA ALA A 5 -33.86 3.40 -48.99
C ALA A 5 -32.35 3.27 -49.31
N CYS A 6 -31.87 2.03 -49.42
CA CYS A 6 -30.55 1.62 -49.90
C CYS A 6 -30.04 2.31 -51.18
N PHE A 7 -28.71 2.45 -51.25
CA PHE A 7 -27.82 2.26 -52.42
C PHE A 7 -26.46 1.84 -51.81
N LEU A 8 -25.85 0.67 -52.00
CA LEU A 8 -25.57 -0.18 -53.16
C LEU A 8 -24.73 0.50 -54.25
N GLY A 9 -23.41 0.26 -54.17
CA GLY A 9 -22.50 0.17 -55.32
C GLY A 9 -21.66 1.41 -55.60
N VAL A 10 -20.33 1.24 -55.62
CA VAL A 10 -19.53 1.14 -56.86
C VAL A 10 -18.05 1.02 -56.50
N LEU A 11 -17.41 -0.03 -57.04
CA LEU A 11 -15.97 -0.18 -57.18
C LEU A 11 -15.37 1.05 -57.89
N ALA A 12 -14.32 1.62 -57.32
CA ALA A 12 -13.31 2.33 -58.09
C ALA A 12 -11.93 1.82 -57.68
N LEU A 13 -11.31 1.06 -58.59
CA LEU A 13 -9.87 0.85 -58.59
C LEU A 13 -9.19 2.21 -58.75
N SER A 14 -8.55 2.71 -57.70
CA SER A 14 -7.46 3.66 -57.82
C SER A 14 -6.16 2.91 -57.58
N ALA A 15 -5.45 2.63 -58.67
CA ALA A 15 -4.04 2.31 -58.65
C ALA A 15 -3.29 3.54 -58.11
N GLY A 16 -3.12 3.59 -56.79
CA GLY A 16 -2.20 4.50 -56.14
C GLY A 16 -0.81 3.89 -56.19
N CYS A 17 0.11 4.54 -56.87
CA CYS A 17 1.52 4.21 -56.90
C CYS A 17 2.04 4.09 -55.47
N VAL A 18 2.51 2.90 -55.10
CA VAL A 18 3.40 2.71 -53.95
C VAL A 18 4.71 3.37 -54.35
N LEU A 19 4.89 4.63 -53.97
CA LEU A 19 6.24 5.14 -53.73
C LEU A 19 6.66 4.49 -52.42
N GLU A 20 7.52 3.49 -52.51
CA GLU A 20 8.41 3.15 -51.41
C GLU A 20 9.27 4.38 -51.15
N ASP A 21 8.78 5.29 -50.29
CA ASP A 21 9.66 6.14 -49.50
C ASP A 21 10.44 5.19 -48.62
N LYS A 22 11.54 4.68 -49.18
CA LYS A 22 12.65 4.18 -48.39
C LYS A 22 13.00 5.35 -47.48
N PRO A 23 12.88 5.24 -46.15
CA PRO A 23 13.38 6.30 -45.29
C PRO A 23 14.81 6.56 -45.73
N ILE A 24 15.07 7.79 -46.17
CA ILE A 24 16.41 8.32 -46.25
C ILE A 24 16.86 8.26 -44.79
N ASP A 25 17.61 7.21 -44.45
CA ASP A 25 18.43 7.17 -43.26
C ASP A 25 19.30 8.43 -43.40
N PRO A 26 19.08 9.50 -42.61
CA PRO A 26 19.92 10.67 -42.71
C PRO A 26 21.33 10.15 -42.42
N ASP A 27 22.20 10.23 -43.42
CA ASP A 27 23.62 9.92 -43.27
C ASP A 27 24.08 10.44 -41.91
N LEU A 28 24.49 9.49 -41.08
CA LEU A 28 25.09 9.63 -39.75
C LEU A 28 26.45 10.33 -39.86
N ASP A 29 26.52 11.47 -40.56
CA ASP A 29 27.75 12.20 -40.87
C ASP A 29 28.09 13.22 -39.77
N GLY A 30 27.66 12.90 -38.54
CA GLY A 30 28.08 13.53 -37.30
C GLY A 30 29.18 12.70 -36.65
N GLY A 31 30.25 12.40 -37.37
CA GLY A 31 31.38 11.72 -36.77
C GLY A 31 32.14 12.64 -35.82
N VAL A 32 32.74 12.07 -34.78
CA VAL A 32 33.60 12.79 -33.84
C VAL A 32 35.05 12.52 -34.16
N GLU A 33 35.90 13.55 -34.04
CA GLU A 33 37.35 13.41 -34.16
C GLU A 33 37.89 12.58 -32.99
N ALA A 34 38.27 11.33 -33.26
CA ALA A 34 38.68 10.32 -32.30
C ALA A 34 40.18 10.02 -32.43
N GLY A 35 40.99 11.06 -32.59
CA GLY A 35 42.46 10.95 -32.64
C GLY A 35 42.97 10.04 -33.76
N PRO A 36 43.67 8.93 -33.44
CA PRO A 36 44.37 8.13 -34.45
C PRO A 36 43.43 7.35 -35.38
N CYS A 37 42.18 7.10 -34.99
CA CYS A 37 41.15 6.53 -35.87
C CYS A 37 40.61 7.55 -36.90
N GLY A 38 40.94 8.83 -36.78
CA GLY A 38 40.32 9.90 -37.57
C GLY A 38 38.90 10.18 -37.06
N VAL A 39 37.90 9.97 -37.91
CA VAL A 39 36.50 10.26 -37.59
C VAL A 39 35.76 8.98 -37.22
N CYS A 40 35.31 8.87 -35.98
CA CYS A 40 34.48 7.76 -35.51
C CYS A 40 32.98 8.14 -35.53
N PRO A 41 32.06 7.19 -35.74
CA PRO A 41 30.63 7.47 -35.76
C PRO A 41 30.13 7.91 -34.37
N ALA A 42 29.08 8.74 -34.32
CA ALA A 42 28.48 9.20 -33.06
C ALA A 42 28.00 8.07 -32.13
N SER A 43 27.74 6.88 -32.67
CA SER A 43 27.38 5.68 -31.89
C SER A 43 28.58 4.99 -31.26
N LYS A 44 29.79 5.17 -31.79
CA LYS A 44 31.03 4.57 -31.29
C LYS A 44 32.16 5.62 -31.29
N PRO A 45 32.07 6.66 -30.45
CA PRO A 45 32.87 7.86 -30.60
C PRO A 45 34.36 7.72 -30.22
N ILE A 46 34.75 6.61 -29.59
CA ILE A 46 36.08 6.47 -28.97
C ILE A 46 36.97 5.56 -29.82
N CYS A 47 38.23 5.93 -30.00
CA CYS A 47 39.22 5.11 -30.70
C CYS A 47 40.04 4.30 -29.69
N ASN A 48 39.96 2.97 -29.77
CA ASN A 48 40.74 2.09 -28.89
C ASN A 48 42.20 1.91 -29.37
N GLU A 49 43.01 1.20 -28.57
CA GLU A 49 44.42 0.92 -28.91
C GLU A 49 44.61 0.04 -30.15
N GLU A 50 43.58 -0.71 -30.54
CA GLU A 50 43.53 -1.56 -31.73
C GLU A 50 43.12 -0.78 -32.99
N MET A 51 42.91 0.54 -32.88
CA MET A 51 42.46 1.44 -33.93
C MET A 51 41.03 1.16 -34.42
N GLU A 52 40.18 0.69 -33.53
CA GLU A 52 38.76 0.46 -33.76
C GLU A 52 37.92 1.52 -33.04
N CYS A 53 36.84 1.95 -33.69
CA CYS A 53 35.84 2.84 -33.08
C CYS A 53 34.91 2.03 -32.18
N VAL A 54 34.91 2.34 -30.88
CA VAL A 54 34.16 1.66 -29.83
C VAL A 54 33.30 2.64 -29.04
N GLU A 55 32.39 2.13 -28.21
CA GLU A 55 31.51 2.97 -27.42
C GLU A 55 32.22 3.55 -26.19
N CYS A 56 33.19 2.81 -25.64
CA CYS A 56 33.90 3.20 -24.44
C CYS A 56 35.22 2.45 -24.26
N THR A 57 36.06 2.95 -23.35
CA THR A 57 37.25 2.24 -22.82
C THR A 57 37.39 2.51 -21.31
N GLN A 58 38.33 1.83 -20.64
CA GLN A 58 38.58 2.04 -19.20
C GLN A 58 38.92 3.50 -18.84
N GLY A 59 39.54 4.26 -19.76
CA GLY A 59 39.91 5.66 -19.54
C GLY A 59 38.93 6.68 -20.12
N GLU A 60 37.98 6.24 -20.93
CA GLU A 60 37.03 7.08 -21.65
C GLU A 60 35.64 6.42 -21.63
N ASP A 61 34.83 6.74 -20.62
CA ASP A 61 33.49 6.17 -20.39
C ASP A 61 32.38 7.23 -20.34
N ALA A 62 32.71 8.49 -20.61
CA ALA A 62 31.78 9.62 -20.61
C ALA A 62 30.56 9.36 -21.52
N TYR A 63 30.78 8.71 -22.66
CA TYR A 63 29.71 8.35 -23.58
C TYR A 63 28.63 7.45 -22.95
N CYS A 64 29.05 6.48 -22.13
CA CYS A 64 28.13 5.59 -21.42
C CYS A 64 27.46 6.30 -20.24
N THR A 65 28.25 7.01 -19.41
CA THR A 65 27.73 7.63 -18.18
C THR A 65 26.70 8.73 -18.44
N GLU A 66 26.86 9.51 -19.51
CA GLU A 66 25.85 10.49 -19.97
C GLU A 66 24.50 9.85 -20.35
N ARG A 67 24.48 8.55 -20.62
CA ARG A 67 23.30 7.75 -20.97
C ARG A 67 22.82 6.87 -19.83
N MET A 68 23.38 7.02 -18.62
CA MET A 68 23.12 6.15 -17.48
C MET A 68 23.47 4.68 -17.76
N LEU A 69 24.52 4.44 -18.55
CA LEU A 69 25.06 3.13 -18.89
C LEU A 69 26.48 2.97 -18.32
N VAL A 70 26.98 1.73 -18.37
CA VAL A 70 28.29 1.32 -17.85
C VAL A 70 29.16 0.82 -18.99
N CYS A 71 30.44 1.20 -18.99
CA CYS A 71 31.38 0.66 -19.95
C CYS A 71 31.75 -0.80 -19.63
N ASN A 72 31.41 -1.74 -20.51
CA ASN A 72 31.98 -3.08 -20.49
C ASN A 72 33.36 -3.05 -21.16
N THR A 73 34.43 -3.09 -20.36
CA THR A 73 35.80 -3.01 -20.89
C THR A 73 36.27 -4.27 -21.61
N GLU A 74 35.52 -5.37 -21.58
CA GLU A 74 35.83 -6.59 -22.32
C GLU A 74 35.25 -6.56 -23.75
N THR A 75 34.06 -5.99 -23.92
CA THR A 75 33.39 -5.87 -25.23
C THR A 75 33.52 -4.48 -25.86
N PHE A 76 33.95 -3.48 -25.08
CA PHE A 76 33.98 -2.06 -25.43
C PHE A 76 32.60 -1.46 -25.79
N GLU A 77 31.55 -2.00 -25.20
CA GLU A 77 30.15 -1.59 -25.39
C GLU A 77 29.60 -0.96 -24.10
N CYS A 78 28.69 0.00 -24.25
CA CYS A 78 27.92 0.54 -23.15
C CYS A 78 26.76 -0.40 -22.85
N VAL A 79 26.76 -0.98 -21.66
CA VAL A 79 25.73 -1.92 -21.19
C VAL A 79 24.94 -1.32 -20.02
N ALA A 80 23.75 -1.86 -19.74
CA ALA A 80 22.93 -1.36 -18.63
C ALA A 80 23.61 -1.63 -17.28
N CYS A 81 24.26 -2.78 -17.14
CA CYS A 81 24.89 -3.19 -15.90
C CYS A 81 26.03 -4.18 -16.12
N LEU A 82 26.93 -4.23 -15.14
CA LEU A 82 27.92 -5.29 -14.93
C LEU A 82 27.72 -5.98 -13.57
N THR A 83 27.01 -5.31 -12.65
CA THR A 83 26.70 -5.74 -11.29
C THR A 83 25.35 -5.19 -10.86
N ASP A 84 24.71 -5.81 -9.87
CA ASP A 84 23.41 -5.39 -9.34
C ASP A 84 23.42 -3.93 -8.83
N ALA A 85 24.56 -3.44 -8.34
CA ALA A 85 24.69 -2.07 -7.82
C ALA A 85 24.43 -0.96 -8.86
N GLN A 86 24.40 -1.31 -10.15
CA GLN A 86 24.08 -0.38 -11.25
C GLN A 86 22.60 -0.40 -11.63
N CYS A 87 21.84 -1.35 -11.09
CA CYS A 87 20.43 -1.54 -11.35
C CYS A 87 19.61 -0.85 -10.25
N THR A 88 19.41 0.47 -10.35
CA THR A 88 18.80 1.29 -9.29
C THR A 88 17.27 1.38 -9.38
N THR A 89 16.64 0.64 -10.30
CA THR A 89 15.18 0.68 -10.49
C THR A 89 14.51 -0.48 -9.77
N ALA A 90 13.44 -0.22 -9.02
CA ALA A 90 12.77 -1.23 -8.20
C ALA A 90 12.30 -2.48 -8.97
N SER A 91 11.83 -2.32 -10.21
CA SER A 91 11.38 -3.43 -11.07
C SER A 91 12.50 -4.08 -11.88
N ALA A 92 13.73 -3.60 -11.74
CA ALA A 92 14.89 -4.03 -12.51
C ALA A 92 16.16 -3.85 -11.68
N ALA A 93 16.26 -4.59 -10.57
CA ALA A 93 17.27 -4.43 -9.53
C ALA A 93 18.47 -5.40 -9.63
N ARG A 94 18.35 -6.43 -10.48
CA ARG A 94 19.38 -7.45 -10.67
C ARG A 94 20.03 -7.28 -12.04
N CYS A 95 21.34 -7.49 -12.14
CA CYS A 95 22.03 -7.53 -13.41
C CYS A 95 22.04 -8.94 -14.00
N ASP A 96 21.51 -9.12 -15.21
CA ASP A 96 21.70 -10.35 -15.98
C ASP A 96 23.13 -10.37 -16.55
N GLY A 97 23.99 -11.24 -15.99
CA GLY A 97 25.40 -11.32 -16.39
C GLY A 97 25.64 -11.86 -17.81
N GLU A 98 24.64 -12.45 -18.48
CA GLU A 98 24.76 -12.90 -19.87
C GLU A 98 24.30 -11.82 -20.87
N ARG A 99 23.24 -11.08 -20.51
CA ARG A 99 22.65 -10.04 -21.37
C ARG A 99 23.17 -8.63 -21.08
N PHE A 100 23.77 -8.42 -19.91
CA PHE A 100 24.15 -7.12 -19.37
C PHE A 100 22.97 -6.13 -19.29
N GLU A 101 21.79 -6.67 -18.98
CA GLU A 101 20.53 -5.95 -18.83
C GLU A 101 20.03 -6.05 -17.37
N CYS A 102 19.49 -4.95 -16.84
CA CYS A 102 18.83 -4.99 -15.54
C CYS A 102 17.47 -5.70 -15.64
N THR A 103 17.21 -6.61 -14.71
CA THR A 103 16.04 -7.47 -14.64
C THR A 103 15.49 -7.53 -13.21
N GLU A 104 14.33 -8.15 -13.03
CA GLU A 104 13.66 -8.33 -11.75
C GLU A 104 14.59 -8.92 -10.69
N CYS A 105 14.39 -8.52 -9.43
CA CYS A 105 15.12 -9.09 -8.31
C CYS A 105 14.73 -10.55 -8.09
N ASP A 106 15.63 -11.33 -7.52
CA ASP A 106 15.35 -12.65 -6.95
C ASP A 106 15.94 -12.83 -5.54
N ASP A 107 16.63 -11.80 -5.03
CA ASP A 107 17.23 -11.77 -3.69
C ASP A 107 17.18 -10.36 -3.09
N ASN A 108 16.99 -10.28 -1.76
CA ASN A 108 16.91 -9.00 -1.04
C ASN A 108 18.19 -8.16 -1.15
N ALA A 109 19.36 -8.78 -1.32
CA ALA A 109 20.62 -8.04 -1.46
C ALA A 109 20.63 -7.13 -2.69
N GLN A 110 19.90 -7.48 -3.75
CA GLN A 110 19.78 -6.69 -4.99
C GLN A 110 18.95 -5.43 -4.80
N CYS A 111 18.09 -5.38 -3.78
CA CYS A 111 17.27 -4.22 -3.47
C CYS A 111 18.01 -3.13 -2.68
N SER A 112 19.32 -3.31 -2.49
CA SER A 112 20.20 -2.30 -1.90
C SER A 112 20.46 -1.17 -2.90
N GLY A 113 20.22 0.08 -2.51
CA GLY A 113 20.53 1.24 -3.36
C GLY A 113 19.53 1.51 -4.49
N ILE A 114 18.30 1.00 -4.37
CA ILE A 114 17.20 1.35 -5.26
C ILE A 114 16.79 2.80 -5.04
N ASP A 115 16.66 3.52 -6.15
CA ASP A 115 16.21 4.91 -6.15
C ASP A 115 14.78 4.99 -5.61
N GLN A 116 14.48 6.05 -4.85
CA GLN A 116 13.16 6.35 -4.28
C GLN A 116 12.71 5.41 -3.15
N LEU A 117 13.44 4.33 -2.87
CA LEU A 117 13.25 3.54 -1.65
C LEU A 117 14.16 4.04 -0.52
N PRO A 118 13.73 3.93 0.75
CA PRO A 118 14.59 4.24 1.88
C PRO A 118 15.83 3.32 1.89
N SER A 119 16.94 3.86 2.37
CA SER A 119 18.26 3.47 1.86
C SER A 119 18.86 2.19 2.46
N ASN A 120 18.20 1.49 3.38
CA ASN A 120 18.95 0.59 4.28
C ASN A 120 18.49 -0.88 4.36
N ALA A 121 17.30 -1.25 3.88
CA ALA A 121 16.82 -2.63 3.98
C ALA A 121 15.55 -2.85 3.16
N ASN A 122 15.64 -2.81 1.83
CA ASN A 122 14.51 -3.16 0.98
C ASN A 122 14.49 -4.68 0.73
N VAL A 123 13.32 -5.20 0.39
CA VAL A 123 13.09 -6.63 0.19
C VAL A 123 12.68 -6.88 -1.25
N CYS A 124 13.11 -8.02 -1.80
CA CYS A 124 12.62 -8.51 -3.07
C CYS A 124 11.31 -9.27 -2.84
N ASP A 125 10.21 -8.71 -3.34
CA ASP A 125 8.88 -9.32 -3.26
C ASP A 125 8.29 -9.46 -4.66
N GLU A 126 8.14 -10.72 -5.11
CA GLU A 126 7.58 -11.06 -6.42
C GLU A 126 8.30 -10.38 -7.61
N GLY A 127 9.63 -10.26 -7.55
CA GLY A 127 10.44 -9.62 -8.61
C GLY A 127 10.55 -8.10 -8.51
N LEU A 128 9.88 -7.49 -7.52
CA LEU A 128 9.89 -6.06 -7.26
C LEU A 128 10.60 -5.76 -5.95
N CYS A 129 11.51 -4.79 -5.95
CA CYS A 129 12.04 -4.25 -4.71
C CYS A 129 11.02 -3.33 -4.03
N VAL A 130 10.72 -3.62 -2.78
CA VAL A 130 9.75 -2.89 -1.95
C VAL A 130 10.39 -2.49 -0.64
N ASP A 131 9.81 -1.47 0.01
CA ASP A 131 10.32 -0.96 1.29
C ASP A 131 10.23 -2.04 2.37
N CYS A 132 9.09 -2.73 2.44
CA CYS A 132 8.88 -3.79 3.42
C CYS A 132 7.91 -4.87 2.94
N THR A 133 7.91 -5.98 3.68
CA THR A 133 6.81 -6.95 3.69
C THR A 133 6.51 -7.31 5.15
N PRO A 134 5.31 -7.82 5.49
CA PRO A 134 5.02 -8.25 6.87
C PRO A 134 6.01 -9.27 7.43
N VAL A 135 6.62 -10.09 6.57
CA VAL A 135 7.61 -11.11 6.97
C VAL A 135 8.95 -10.49 7.38
N PHE A 136 9.33 -9.36 6.77
CA PHE A 136 10.64 -8.73 6.96
C PHE A 136 10.56 -7.37 7.66
N GLU A 137 9.37 -6.92 8.10
CA GLU A 137 9.16 -5.57 8.69
C GLU A 137 10.08 -5.28 9.89
N ALA A 138 10.43 -6.29 10.69
CA ALA A 138 11.35 -6.14 11.82
C ALA A 138 12.78 -5.76 11.40
N ASP A 139 13.18 -6.11 10.18
CA ASP A 139 14.49 -5.81 9.62
C ASP A 139 14.46 -4.57 8.73
N THR A 140 13.35 -4.33 8.03
CA THR A 140 13.22 -3.26 7.04
C THR A 140 12.71 -1.95 7.61
N CYS A 141 11.73 -2.03 8.53
CA CYS A 141 11.06 -0.85 9.04
C CYS A 141 11.82 -0.28 10.25
N PRO A 142 12.12 1.04 10.24
CA PRO A 142 12.90 1.66 11.29
C PRO A 142 12.16 1.59 12.62
N GLU A 143 12.88 1.53 13.74
CA GLU A 143 12.32 1.72 15.09
C GLU A 143 11.16 0.78 15.47
N GLY A 144 10.99 -0.36 14.81
CA GLY A 144 9.91 -1.30 15.08
C GLY A 144 8.54 -0.88 14.51
N LYS A 145 8.55 -0.07 13.44
CA LYS A 145 7.34 0.28 12.69
C LYS A 145 6.76 -0.91 11.93
N SER A 146 5.45 -0.92 11.74
CA SER A 146 4.75 -1.94 10.94
C SER A 146 4.93 -1.70 9.44
N CYS A 147 4.72 -2.76 8.67
CA CYS A 147 4.60 -2.71 7.23
C CYS A 147 3.13 -2.75 6.79
N ASP A 148 2.71 -1.81 5.94
CA ASP A 148 1.42 -1.92 5.25
C ASP A 148 1.53 -2.96 4.12
N PRO A 149 0.83 -4.10 4.20
CA PRO A 149 0.92 -5.18 3.21
C PRO A 149 0.39 -4.80 1.83
N ARG A 150 -0.45 -3.76 1.73
CA ARG A 150 -1.08 -3.33 0.47
C ARG A 150 -0.20 -2.35 -0.29
N THR A 151 0.38 -1.38 0.42
CA THR A 151 1.27 -0.38 -0.18
C THR A 151 2.73 -0.83 -0.20
N ARG A 152 3.07 -1.86 0.59
CA ARG A 152 4.43 -2.38 0.79
C ARG A 152 5.39 -1.29 1.27
N GLN A 153 4.89 -0.42 2.15
CA GLN A 153 5.59 0.72 2.76
C GLN A 153 5.54 0.65 4.27
N CYS A 154 6.62 1.08 4.93
CA CYS A 154 6.63 1.19 6.39
C CYS A 154 5.69 2.31 6.84
N THR A 155 4.94 2.05 7.92
CA THR A 155 3.98 3.01 8.49
C THR A 155 4.65 3.88 9.57
N SER A 156 3.89 4.77 10.20
CA SER A 156 4.32 5.47 11.43
C SER A 156 3.90 4.78 12.73
N THR A 157 3.18 3.66 12.65
CA THR A 157 2.64 2.90 13.78
C THR A 157 3.66 1.85 14.25
N ASP A 158 3.83 1.70 15.55
CA ASP A 158 4.69 0.64 16.09
C ASP A 158 3.96 -0.71 16.03
N VAL A 159 4.70 -1.79 15.75
CA VAL A 159 4.18 -3.16 15.78
C VAL A 159 3.58 -3.45 17.17
N GLY A 160 2.34 -3.93 17.19
CA GLY A 160 1.60 -4.30 18.39
C GLY A 160 1.22 -3.14 19.31
N SER A 161 1.30 -1.90 18.83
CA SER A 161 0.98 -0.72 19.64
C SER A 161 -0.50 -0.37 19.69
N LEU A 162 -1.30 -0.93 18.79
CA LEU A 162 -2.72 -0.62 18.69
C LEU A 162 -3.59 -1.60 19.47
N ASP A 163 -4.37 -1.05 20.39
CA ASP A 163 -5.35 -1.77 21.20
C ASP A 163 -6.64 -2.08 20.41
N VAL A 164 -7.57 -2.80 21.04
CA VAL A 164 -8.87 -3.14 20.46
C VAL A 164 -9.61 -1.89 19.96
N CYS A 165 -10.19 -2.00 18.76
CA CYS A 165 -10.90 -0.95 18.05
C CYS A 165 -10.07 0.29 17.71
N GLU A 166 -8.74 0.22 17.75
CA GLU A 166 -7.87 1.22 17.13
C GLU A 166 -7.81 1.07 15.62
N ALA A 167 -7.72 2.22 14.95
CA ALA A 167 -7.59 2.27 13.49
C ALA A 167 -6.21 1.77 13.09
N CYS A 168 -6.17 0.80 12.19
CA CYS A 168 -4.97 0.11 11.75
C CYS A 168 -4.95 -0.02 10.23
N VAL A 169 -3.79 -0.31 9.67
CA VAL A 169 -3.60 -0.67 8.25
C VAL A 169 -2.97 -2.06 8.07
N ALA A 170 -2.41 -2.63 9.14
CA ALA A 170 -1.81 -3.96 9.12
C ALA A 170 -2.11 -4.75 10.40
N ASP A 171 -2.20 -6.08 10.29
CA ASP A 171 -2.41 -6.99 11.42
C ASP A 171 -1.31 -6.85 12.47
N SER A 172 -0.07 -6.61 12.03
CA SER A 172 1.09 -6.45 12.92
C SER A 172 1.00 -5.22 13.81
N GLU A 173 0.18 -4.22 13.48
CA GLU A 173 -0.05 -3.07 14.36
C GLU A 173 -0.90 -3.44 15.57
N CYS A 174 -1.75 -4.46 15.43
CA CYS A 174 -2.70 -4.87 16.46
C CYS A 174 -2.03 -5.71 17.53
N GLY A 175 -2.11 -5.24 18.77
CA GLY A 175 -1.43 -5.84 19.90
C GLY A 175 -2.12 -5.57 21.22
N LEU A 176 -1.53 -6.13 22.26
CA LEU A 176 -1.87 -5.80 23.65
C LEU A 176 -0.56 -5.55 24.39
N ASP A 177 -0.55 -4.51 25.23
CA ASP A 177 0.61 -4.13 26.05
C ASP A 177 1.90 -3.86 25.23
N GLY A 178 1.76 -3.36 24.00
CA GLY A 178 2.89 -3.01 23.12
C GLY A 178 3.60 -4.22 22.49
N ALA A 179 2.92 -5.36 22.38
CA ALA A 179 3.41 -6.54 21.69
C ALA A 179 2.38 -7.02 20.64
N PRO A 180 2.83 -7.48 19.46
CA PRO A 180 1.93 -7.95 18.43
C PRO A 180 1.17 -9.17 18.94
N SER A 181 -0.11 -9.24 18.61
CA SER A 181 -0.99 -10.30 19.06
C SER A 181 -1.47 -11.12 17.87
N GLU A 182 -1.16 -12.41 17.85
CA GLU A 182 -1.74 -13.36 16.88
C GLU A 182 -3.27 -13.46 16.97
N GLU A 183 -3.83 -13.09 18.12
CA GLU A 183 -5.26 -13.07 18.37
C GLU A 183 -5.96 -11.82 17.83
N HIS A 184 -5.24 -10.77 17.40
CA HIS A 184 -5.85 -9.53 16.90
C HIS A 184 -5.49 -9.33 15.44
N ARG A 185 -6.44 -8.84 14.66
CA ARG A 185 -6.29 -8.61 13.23
C ARG A 185 -6.81 -7.23 12.89
N CYS A 186 -6.28 -6.64 11.84
CA CYS A 186 -6.75 -5.38 11.30
C CYS A 186 -7.90 -5.61 10.33
N VAL A 187 -9.12 -5.38 10.80
CA VAL A 187 -10.33 -5.83 10.10
C VAL A 187 -11.13 -4.63 9.58
N PRO A 188 -11.53 -4.60 8.30
CA PRO A 188 -12.42 -3.55 7.79
C PRO A 188 -13.70 -3.47 8.61
N MET A 189 -14.19 -2.26 8.87
CA MET A 189 -15.45 -2.06 9.57
C MET A 189 -16.49 -1.51 8.60
N PHE A 190 -17.75 -1.82 8.86
CA PHE A 190 -18.88 -1.22 8.15
C PHE A 190 -19.73 -0.47 9.16
N TYR A 191 -20.24 0.69 8.79
CA TYR A 191 -21.21 1.42 9.60
C TYR A 191 -22.50 1.60 8.82
N LYS A 192 -23.60 1.05 9.35
CA LYS A 192 -24.91 1.03 8.68
C LYS A 192 -24.88 0.44 7.26
N GLY A 193 -23.98 -0.51 7.03
CA GLY A 193 -23.84 -1.22 5.76
C GLY A 193 -22.86 -0.60 4.77
N GLU A 194 -22.27 0.56 5.09
CA GLU A 194 -21.26 1.22 4.26
C GLU A 194 -19.86 1.03 4.85
N PRO A 195 -18.79 0.96 4.04
CA PRO A 195 -17.41 0.91 4.54
C PRO A 195 -17.11 2.08 5.48
N PHE A 196 -16.42 1.80 6.58
CA PHE A 196 -15.97 2.82 7.50
C PHE A 196 -14.53 2.56 7.97
N PRO A 197 -13.66 3.58 7.94
CA PRO A 197 -13.88 4.86 7.26
C PRO A 197 -13.99 4.69 5.73
N GLU A 198 -14.36 5.75 5.02
CA GLU A 198 -14.64 5.71 3.56
C GLU A 198 -13.39 5.44 2.69
N ASP A 199 -12.18 5.32 3.28
CA ASP A 199 -10.92 5.15 2.55
C ASP A 199 -10.60 3.70 2.14
N GLU A 200 -11.38 2.72 2.64
CA GLU A 200 -11.23 1.26 2.43
C GLU A 200 -9.82 0.69 2.74
N GLN A 201 -8.92 1.50 3.29
CA GLN A 201 -7.53 1.15 3.62
C GLN A 201 -7.31 1.07 5.12
N THR A 202 -8.23 1.63 5.89
CA THR A 202 -8.22 1.59 7.34
C THR A 202 -9.15 0.49 7.83
N GLY A 203 -8.61 -0.40 8.66
CA GLY A 203 -9.34 -1.36 9.45
C GLY A 203 -9.37 -0.95 10.91
N PHE A 204 -9.87 -1.85 11.75
CA PHE A 204 -9.82 -1.72 13.19
C PHE A 204 -9.30 -3.00 13.82
N CYS A 205 -8.49 -2.87 14.87
CA CYS A 205 -7.94 -4.01 15.58
C CYS A 205 -9.06 -4.77 16.29
N LEU A 206 -9.42 -5.95 15.78
CA LEU A 206 -10.44 -6.81 16.34
C LEU A 206 -9.84 -8.15 16.76
N LYS A 207 -10.27 -8.65 17.92
CA LYS A 207 -9.88 -9.97 18.38
C LYS A 207 -10.53 -11.04 17.49
N THR A 208 -9.77 -12.04 17.08
CA THR A 208 -10.26 -13.26 16.45
C THR A 208 -11.30 -13.95 17.34
N PHE A 209 -12.36 -14.42 16.72
CA PHE A 209 -13.47 -15.03 17.44
C PHE A 209 -13.07 -16.42 17.96
N ALA A 210 -13.13 -16.58 19.28
CA ALA A 210 -13.13 -17.88 19.92
C ALA A 210 -14.36 -18.01 20.84
N PRO A 211 -15.03 -19.18 20.91
CA PRO A 211 -16.22 -19.35 21.74
C PRO A 211 -15.97 -19.00 23.21
N GLY A 212 -16.69 -17.99 23.71
CA GLY A 212 -16.60 -17.54 25.10
C GLY A 212 -15.48 -16.54 25.38
N GLU A 213 -14.72 -16.11 24.37
CA GLU A 213 -13.63 -15.14 24.55
C GLU A 213 -14.00 -13.70 24.17
N CYS A 214 -15.07 -13.50 23.40
CA CYS A 214 -15.55 -12.16 23.12
C CYS A 214 -16.20 -11.56 24.38
N ALA A 215 -15.62 -10.46 24.87
CA ALA A 215 -16.16 -9.67 25.97
C ALA A 215 -17.03 -8.54 25.43
N GLN A 216 -17.95 -8.05 26.25
CA GLN A 216 -18.64 -6.80 25.98
C GLN A 216 -17.63 -5.64 26.00
N PRO A 217 -17.79 -4.60 25.15
CA PRO A 217 -18.85 -4.39 24.16
C PRO A 217 -18.64 -5.14 22.82
N TYR A 218 -17.52 -5.84 22.66
CA TYR A 218 -17.10 -6.58 21.46
C TYR A 218 -17.72 -7.99 21.33
N ALA A 219 -18.93 -8.20 21.84
CA ALA A 219 -19.54 -9.52 21.94
C ALA A 219 -20.21 -10.01 20.62
N ILE A 220 -20.20 -9.20 19.56
CA ILE A 220 -20.85 -9.54 18.29
C ILE A 220 -19.88 -10.32 17.42
N ARG A 221 -20.31 -11.50 17.00
CA ARG A 221 -19.55 -12.30 16.03
C ARG A 221 -19.68 -11.68 14.63
N ILE A 222 -18.62 -11.05 14.16
CA ILE A 222 -18.46 -10.71 12.74
C ILE A 222 -17.90 -11.95 12.05
N SER A 223 -18.55 -12.42 10.99
CA SER A 223 -18.10 -13.58 10.20
C SER A 223 -17.87 -13.14 8.77
N ASP A 224 -17.10 -13.94 8.03
CA ASP A 224 -16.90 -13.78 6.59
C ASP A 224 -16.23 -12.44 6.24
N ARG A 225 -15.17 -12.09 6.99
CA ARG A 225 -14.38 -10.89 6.71
C ARG A 225 -12.89 -11.19 6.63
N GLU A 226 -12.25 -10.67 5.60
CA GLU A 226 -10.80 -10.72 5.42
C GLU A 226 -10.14 -9.68 6.32
N SER A 227 -8.94 -9.95 6.83
CA SER A 227 -8.15 -8.88 7.43
C SER A 227 -7.47 -8.07 6.32
N LEU A 228 -6.92 -6.91 6.65
CA LEU A 228 -6.17 -6.11 5.68
C LEU A 228 -4.83 -6.76 5.31
N SER A 229 -4.33 -7.71 6.10
CA SER A 229 -3.06 -8.41 5.85
C SER A 229 -3.22 -9.86 5.38
N ASP A 230 -4.39 -10.45 5.57
CA ASP A 230 -4.68 -11.84 5.21
C ASP A 230 -6.01 -11.92 4.44
N PRO A 231 -5.98 -12.36 3.17
CA PRO A 231 -7.19 -12.55 2.36
C PRO A 231 -8.04 -13.75 2.82
N GLU A 232 -7.62 -14.54 3.80
CA GLU A 232 -8.45 -15.61 4.36
C GLU A 232 -9.62 -15.05 5.19
N LEU A 233 -10.82 -15.59 4.96
CA LEU A 233 -12.01 -15.20 5.70
C LEU A 233 -11.91 -15.64 7.17
N GLY A 234 -11.93 -14.65 8.06
CA GLY A 234 -11.93 -14.83 9.50
C GLY A 234 -13.30 -14.60 10.15
N ALA A 235 -13.35 -14.87 11.45
CA ALA A 235 -14.41 -14.41 12.33
C ALA A 235 -13.80 -13.63 13.50
N TYR A 236 -14.48 -12.57 13.93
CA TYR A 236 -13.95 -11.61 14.89
C TYR A 236 -14.98 -11.24 15.96
N CYS A 237 -14.48 -10.89 17.14
CA CYS A 237 -15.20 -10.20 18.19
C CYS A 237 -15.32 -8.72 17.79
N GLY A 238 -16.52 -8.28 17.47
CA GLY A 238 -16.80 -6.92 17.04
C GLY A 238 -18.01 -6.32 17.73
N ILE A 239 -18.42 -5.17 17.23
CA ILE A 239 -19.54 -4.38 17.76
C ILE A 239 -20.76 -4.46 16.85
N VAL A 240 -21.89 -3.90 17.31
CA VAL A 240 -23.07 -3.74 16.45
C VAL A 240 -22.84 -2.55 15.51
N GLU A 241 -22.22 -2.86 14.37
CA GLU A 241 -21.91 -1.95 13.25
C GLU A 241 -23.11 -1.15 12.71
N ALA A 242 -24.34 -1.59 12.96
CA ALA A 242 -25.55 -0.84 12.61
C ALA A 242 -25.82 0.37 13.54
N LEU A 243 -25.21 0.39 14.73
CA LEU A 243 -25.51 1.33 15.82
C LEU A 243 -24.31 2.14 16.28
N ALA A 244 -23.10 1.58 16.19
CA ALA A 244 -21.88 2.19 16.70
C ALA A 244 -20.69 1.96 15.76
N THR A 245 -19.65 2.76 15.96
CA THR A 245 -18.34 2.60 15.33
C THR A 245 -17.29 2.33 16.41
N CYS A 246 -16.17 1.72 16.03
CA CYS A 246 -15.04 1.50 16.94
C CYS A 246 -14.59 2.78 17.67
N PRO A 247 -14.41 3.94 16.99
CA PRO A 247 -14.10 5.20 17.68
C PRO A 247 -15.15 5.60 18.72
N THR A 248 -16.45 5.37 18.45
CA THR A 248 -17.51 5.67 19.42
C THR A 248 -17.46 4.76 20.64
N VAL A 249 -17.20 3.48 20.44
CA VAL A 249 -17.10 2.49 21.53
C VAL A 249 -15.90 2.82 22.42
N ARG A 250 -14.74 3.11 21.82
CA ARG A 250 -13.55 3.53 22.57
C ARG A 250 -13.74 4.82 23.34
N ALA A 251 -14.47 5.79 22.78
CA ALA A 251 -14.81 7.02 23.51
C ALA A 251 -15.57 6.71 24.80
N LEU A 252 -16.48 5.73 24.74
CA LEU A 252 -17.21 5.30 25.92
C LEU A 252 -16.30 4.59 26.93
N ASP A 253 -15.47 3.65 26.47
CA ASP A 253 -14.56 2.87 27.32
C ASP A 253 -13.51 3.78 28.00
N GLY A 254 -13.06 4.81 27.28
CA GLY A 254 -12.20 5.90 27.77
C GLY A 254 -12.90 6.87 28.73
N ASN A 255 -14.23 6.74 28.90
CA ASN A 255 -15.07 7.64 29.71
C ASN A 255 -15.00 9.10 29.23
N ASP A 256 -14.96 9.30 27.91
CA ASP A 256 -14.86 10.60 27.28
C ASP A 256 -16.09 11.46 27.59
N THR A 257 -15.83 12.73 27.91
CA THR A 257 -16.85 13.72 28.20
C THR A 257 -17.12 14.59 26.99
N CYS A 258 -18.35 15.09 26.86
CA CYS A 258 -18.73 16.09 25.85
C CYS A 258 -19.04 17.44 26.52
N PRO A 259 -18.04 18.34 26.67
CA PRO A 259 -18.15 19.50 27.57
C PRO A 259 -19.21 20.53 27.16
N SER A 260 -19.50 20.65 25.86
CA SER A 260 -20.52 21.56 25.35
C SER A 260 -21.93 20.98 25.44
N GLY A 261 -22.04 19.67 25.68
CA GLY A 261 -23.32 18.95 25.65
C GLY A 261 -23.78 18.58 24.24
N GLU A 262 -22.95 18.80 23.22
CA GLU A 262 -23.29 18.56 21.81
C GLU A 262 -22.68 17.25 21.30
N ASP A 263 -23.37 16.59 20.36
CA ASP A 263 -22.91 15.34 19.74
C ASP A 263 -21.59 15.53 18.97
N THR A 264 -21.27 16.76 18.57
CA THR A 264 -20.02 17.09 17.87
C THR A 264 -18.77 17.01 18.74
N ASP A 265 -18.93 16.97 20.08
CA ASP A 265 -17.79 16.75 20.98
C ASP A 265 -17.35 15.29 21.04
N CYS A 266 -18.17 14.38 20.50
CA CYS A 266 -17.90 12.96 20.47
C CYS A 266 -17.29 12.53 19.13
N PRO A 267 -16.49 11.43 19.11
CA PRO A 267 -16.01 10.85 17.87
C PRO A 267 -17.14 10.51 16.91
N LEU A 268 -16.83 10.41 15.62
CA LEU A 268 -17.80 10.22 14.54
C LEU A 268 -18.92 9.24 14.92
N TYR A 269 -20.16 9.75 14.83
CA TYR A 269 -21.42 9.04 15.16
C TYR A 269 -21.68 8.73 16.64
N GLY A 270 -20.83 9.22 17.55
CA GLY A 270 -21.12 9.26 18.98
C GLY A 270 -22.18 10.29 19.35
N LEU A 271 -22.81 10.07 20.50
CA LEU A 271 -23.89 10.89 21.02
C LEU A 271 -23.55 11.38 22.42
N CYS A 272 -23.70 12.67 22.66
CA CYS A 272 -23.49 13.28 23.97
C CYS A 272 -24.75 13.12 24.82
N ARG A 273 -24.77 12.16 25.74
CA ARG A 273 -25.95 11.89 26.55
C ARG A 273 -25.60 11.86 28.04
N SER A 274 -26.62 12.09 28.86
CA SER A 274 -26.56 11.83 30.29
C SER A 274 -27.33 10.54 30.54
N VAL A 275 -26.62 9.51 30.97
CA VAL A 275 -27.15 8.16 31.08
C VAL A 275 -26.79 7.64 32.46
N GLY A 276 -27.76 7.03 33.14
CA GLY A 276 -27.59 6.65 34.54
C GLY A 276 -27.19 7.85 35.41
N GLY A 277 -26.03 7.74 36.07
CA GLY A 277 -25.47 8.78 36.94
C GLY A 277 -24.39 9.65 36.30
N LEU A 278 -24.01 9.37 35.05
CA LEU A 278 -22.90 10.04 34.37
C LEU A 278 -23.44 11.12 33.41
N PRO A 279 -23.27 12.41 33.74
CA PRO A 279 -23.71 13.48 32.85
C PRO A 279 -22.70 13.73 31.73
N LEU A 280 -23.21 14.06 30.54
CA LEU A 280 -22.42 14.57 29.41
C LEU A 280 -21.25 13.65 29.04
N ARG A 281 -21.57 12.41 28.65
CA ARG A 281 -20.61 11.42 28.15
C ARG A 281 -20.86 11.08 26.70
N CYS A 282 -19.80 10.67 26.02
CA CYS A 282 -19.91 10.08 24.70
C CYS A 282 -20.45 8.66 24.81
N THR A 283 -21.59 8.46 24.16
CA THR A 283 -22.41 7.24 24.21
C THR A 283 -22.76 6.81 22.79
N TYR A 284 -23.32 5.61 22.64
CA TYR A 284 -23.93 5.15 21.39
C TYR A 284 -25.27 4.48 21.66
N ARG A 285 -26.08 4.35 20.61
CA ARG A 285 -27.38 3.68 20.72
C ARG A 285 -27.20 2.18 20.92
N CYS A 286 -28.12 1.59 21.64
CA CYS A 286 -28.18 0.16 21.83
C CYS A 286 -29.62 -0.36 21.69
N THR A 287 -29.73 -1.66 21.50
CA THR A 287 -30.99 -2.41 21.53
C THR A 287 -30.96 -3.56 22.54
N ASP A 288 -29.78 -3.93 23.03
CA ASP A 288 -29.56 -5.05 23.94
C ASP A 288 -28.45 -4.70 24.96
N GLU A 289 -28.57 -5.20 26.19
CA GLU A 289 -27.57 -4.98 27.25
C GLU A 289 -26.21 -5.60 26.90
N THR A 290 -26.16 -6.65 26.06
CA THR A 290 -24.90 -7.28 25.65
C THR A 290 -24.06 -6.42 24.72
N GLN A 291 -24.59 -5.29 24.28
CA GLN A 291 -23.90 -4.35 23.40
C GLN A 291 -23.07 -3.35 24.20
N CYS A 292 -23.27 -3.25 25.52
CA CYS A 292 -22.60 -2.27 26.36
C CYS A 292 -21.60 -2.97 27.27
N ASP A 293 -20.47 -2.31 27.53
CA ASP A 293 -19.64 -2.69 28.66
C ASP A 293 -20.36 -2.38 29.98
N GLN A 294 -20.17 -3.25 30.97
CA GLN A 294 -20.68 -3.09 32.33
C GLN A 294 -19.69 -2.31 33.22
N ALA A 295 -18.44 -2.13 32.78
CA ALA A 295 -17.41 -1.35 33.44
C ALA A 295 -16.60 -0.53 32.41
N PRO A 296 -16.09 0.67 32.73
CA PRO A 296 -16.24 1.41 33.98
C PRO A 296 -17.63 2.06 34.16
N ASN A 297 -18.52 1.90 33.18
CA ASN A 297 -19.81 2.59 33.09
C ASN A 297 -21.00 1.61 33.26
N PRO A 298 -21.42 1.29 34.50
CA PRO A 298 -22.49 0.31 34.81
C PRO A 298 -23.93 0.72 34.41
N GLY A 299 -24.11 1.77 33.61
CA GLY A 299 -25.40 2.33 33.20
C GLY A 299 -25.65 2.16 31.72
N SER A 300 -26.13 1.00 31.30
CA SER A 300 -26.87 0.89 30.05
C SER A 300 -28.35 1.14 30.32
N THR A 301 -29.05 1.97 29.53
CA THR A 301 -30.53 1.96 29.57
C THR A 301 -31.12 0.82 28.75
N CYS A 302 -30.29 0.16 27.96
CA CYS A 302 -30.61 -0.98 27.10
C CYS A 302 -31.28 -2.11 27.90
N GLY A 303 -32.32 -2.72 27.33
CA GLY A 303 -33.02 -3.86 27.95
C GLY A 303 -34.04 -3.48 29.03
N SER A 304 -34.09 -2.22 29.48
CA SER A 304 -35.11 -1.75 30.43
C SER A 304 -36.41 -1.42 29.69
N SER A 305 -37.23 -2.43 29.45
CA SER A 305 -38.55 -2.32 28.82
C SER A 305 -39.44 -1.29 29.52
N GLY A 306 -39.54 -0.07 28.98
CA GLY A 306 -40.53 0.90 29.45
C GLY A 306 -40.36 2.34 28.97
N SER A 307 -41.07 2.68 27.89
CA SER A 307 -41.57 4.04 27.56
C SER A 307 -40.67 4.94 26.70
N GLY A 308 -40.62 4.68 25.40
CA GLY A 308 -40.56 5.74 24.36
C GLY A 308 -39.29 6.60 24.24
N ASN A 309 -38.24 6.33 25.02
CA ASN A 309 -36.95 6.99 24.89
C ASN A 309 -35.94 6.06 24.20
N GLU A 310 -35.02 6.65 23.45
CA GLU A 310 -33.92 5.93 22.80
C GLU A 310 -32.96 5.38 23.87
N ASP A 311 -32.52 4.13 23.72
CA ASP A 311 -31.60 3.50 24.65
C ASP A 311 -30.14 3.72 24.25
N TYR A 312 -29.28 3.92 25.25
CA TYR A 312 -27.86 4.22 25.05
C TYR A 312 -26.96 3.34 25.94
N CYS A 313 -25.82 2.97 25.38
CA CYS A 313 -24.70 2.42 26.14
C CYS A 313 -23.89 3.55 26.76
N GLY A 314 -23.65 3.42 28.07
CA GLY A 314 -22.69 4.23 28.81
C GLY A 314 -23.31 5.06 29.89
N GLY A 315 -23.15 4.68 31.15
CA GLY A 315 -23.72 5.38 32.32
C GLY A 315 -23.25 4.82 33.64
#